data_AF-A0A928W5X3-F1
#
_entry.id   AF-A0A928W5X3-F1
#
_cell.length_a   1.000
_cell.length_b   1.000
_cell.length_c   1.000
_cell.angle_alpha   90.00
_cell.angle_beta   90.00
_cell.angle_gamma   90.00
#
_symmetry.space_group_name_H-M   'P 1'
#
loop_
_entity.id
_entity.type
_entity.pdbx_description
1 polymer ?
#
loop_
_entity_poly.entity_id
_entity_poly.type
_entity_poly.pdbx_seq_one_letter_code
_entity_poly.pdbx_strand_id
1 'polypeptide(L)' 'MDVYVRPLEKLFQVTNDENGIKELTKILSQIKPELIVLEATGGMELNAATQLTQAELSGVRPRYVRNSAR' A
#
# COMPACT_ATOMS: atom_id res chain seq x y z
N MET A 1 3.89 8.46 -1.04
CA MET A 1 3.89 7.01 -1.27
C MET A 1 3.45 6.77 -2.70
N ASP A 2 4.32 6.18 -3.51
CA ASP A 2 4.00 5.77 -4.88
C ASP A 2 3.19 4.48 -4.90
N VAL A 3 2.19 4.42 -5.77
CA VAL A 3 1.29 3.28 -5.92
C VAL A 3 1.20 2.90 -7.38
N TYR A 4 1.57 1.66 -7.68
CA TYR A 4 1.48 1.10 -9.02
C TYR A 4 0.50 -0.07 -9.06
N VAL A 5 -0.47 -0.01 -9.97
CA VAL A 5 -1.53 -1.03 -10.10
C VAL A 5 -1.36 -1.78 -11.41
N ARG A 6 -1.31 -3.12 -11.32
CA ARG A 6 -1.27 -4.05 -12.46
C ARG A 6 -2.55 -4.90 -12.52
N PRO A 7 -3.01 -5.31 -13.72
CA PRO A 7 -2.44 -5.00 -15.04
C PRO A 7 -2.89 -3.63 -15.60
N LEU A 8 -3.56 -2.79 -14.81
CA LEU A 8 -4.10 -1.50 -15.25
C LEU A 8 -3.05 -0.46 -15.66
N GLU A 9 -1.76 -0.72 -15.41
CA GLU A 9 -0.62 0.18 -15.67
C GLU A 9 -0.82 1.60 -15.11
N LYS A 10 -1.53 1.70 -13.98
CA LYS A 10 -1.79 2.98 -13.31
C LYS A 10 -0.71 3.26 -12.28
N LEU A 11 -0.09 4.43 -12.39
CA LEU A 11 0.81 4.99 -11.39
C LEU A 11 0.16 6.24 -10.79
N PHE A 12 0.12 6.31 -9.46
CA PHE A 12 -0.31 7.51 -8.74
C PHE A 12 0.43 7.64 -7.41
N GLN A 13 0.32 8.81 -6.79
CA GLN A 13 0.93 9.11 -5.51
C GLN A 13 -0.13 9.51 -4.50
N VAL A 14 0.02 9.03 -3.26
CA VAL A 14 -0.74 9.49 -2.10
C VAL A 14 0.21 9.98 -1.02
N THR A 15 -0.25 10.85 -0.12
CA THR A 15 0.52 11.21 1.07
C THR A 15 0.70 10.00 1.98
N ASN A 16 1.80 9.96 2.74
CA ASN A 16 2.02 8.92 3.74
C ASN A 16 1.53 9.40 5.12
N ASP A 17 0.27 9.84 5.16
CA ASP A 17 -0.45 10.28 6.34
C ASP A 17 -1.84 9.64 6.35
N GLU A 18 -2.63 9.89 7.40
CA GLU A 18 -3.97 9.30 7.51
C GLU A 18 -4.90 9.65 6.35
N ASN A 19 -4.76 10.84 5.77
CA ASN A 19 -5.60 11.27 4.65
C ASN A 19 -5.24 10.50 3.38
N GLY A 20 -3.95 10.37 3.09
CA GLY A 20 -3.46 9.61 1.94
C GLY A 20 -3.75 8.11 2.07
N ILE A 21 -3.71 7.55 3.28
CA ILE A 21 -4.08 6.14 3.51
C ILE A 21 -5.59 5.93 3.30
N LYS A 22 -6.44 6.87 3.74
CA LYS A 22 -7.89 6.83 3.45
C LYS A 22 -8.18 6.91 1.96
N GLU A 23 -7.50 7.81 1.25
CA GLU A 23 -7.62 7.95 -0.20
C GLU A 23 -7.20 6.66 -0.91
N LEU A 24 -6.05 6.09 -0.53
CA LEU A 24 -5.57 4.81 -1.06
C LEU A 24 -6.60 3.70 -0.87
N THR A 25 -7.16 3.59 0.33
CA THR A 25 -8.18 2.58 0.67
C THR A 25 -9.41 2.71 -0.22
N LYS A 26 -9.87 3.95 -0.47
CA LYS A 26 -10.99 4.22 -1.38
C LYS A 26 -10.68 3.79 -2.82
N ILE A 27 -9.48 4.09 -3.32
CA ILE A 27 -9.08 3.69 -4.68
C ILE A 27 -8.98 2.16 -4.79
N LEU A 28 -8.34 1.50 -3.83
CA LEU A 28 -8.13 0.05 -3.87
C LEU A 28 -9.43 -0.73 -3.69
N SER A 29 -10.39 -0.25 -2.90
CA SER A 29 -11.71 -0.90 -2.75
C SER A 29 -12.54 -0.88 -4.04
N GLN A 30 -12.33 0.12 -4.91
CA GLN A 30 -12.95 0.16 -6.24
C GLN A 30 -12.27 -0.79 -7.23
N ILE A 31 -10.94 -0.94 -7.13
CA ILE A 31 -10.14 -1.80 -8.01
C ILE A 31 -10.26 -3.27 -7.61
N LYS A 32 -10.43 -3.57 -6.31
CA LYS A 32 -10.43 -4.91 -5.71
C LYS A 32 -9.22 -5.77 -6.16
N PRO A 33 -7.99 -5.31 -5.92
CA PRO A 33 -6.80 -6.06 -6.30
C PRO A 33 -6.72 -7.39 -5.53
N GLU A 34 -6.22 -8.43 -6.20
CA GLU A 34 -5.99 -9.73 -5.57
C GLU A 34 -4.78 -9.75 -4.62
N LEU A 35 -3.83 -8.84 -4.84
CA LEU A 35 -2.58 -8.74 -4.09
C LEU A 35 -2.17 -7.27 -3.94
N ILE A 36 -1.89 -6.86 -2.71
CA ILE A 36 -1.36 -5.53 -2.40
C ILE A 36 0.03 -5.72 -1.79
N VAL A 37 1.03 -5.07 -2.38
CA VAL A 37 2.40 -5.17 -1.89
C VAL A 37 2.92 -3.79 -1.50
N LEU A 38 3.27 -3.64 -0.23
CA LEU A 38 3.80 -2.39 0.32
C LEU A 38 5.32 -2.48 0.40
N GLU A 39 6.04 -1.53 -0.21
CA GLU A 39 7.50 -1.48 -0.11
C GLU A 39 7.91 -0.70 1.14
N ALA A 40 8.68 -1.36 2.01
CA ALA A 40 9.04 -0.86 3.32
C ALA A 40 10.37 -0.10 3.31
N THR A 41 10.32 1.21 3.58
CA THR A 41 11.50 2.05 3.81
C THR A 41 11.27 2.97 5.01
N GLY A 42 11.13 2.41 6.22
CA GLY A 42 11.35 3.19 7.46
C GLY A 42 10.25 3.16 8.53
N GLY A 43 9.38 2.15 8.55
CA GLY A 43 8.59 1.83 9.75
C GLY A 43 7.18 2.46 9.83
N MET A 44 6.79 3.30 8.87
CA MET A 44 5.39 3.77 8.73
C MET A 44 4.46 2.71 8.11
N GLU A 45 4.99 1.57 7.67
CA GLU A 45 4.23 0.54 6.95
C GLU A 45 3.16 -0.14 7.81
N LEU A 46 3.35 -0.19 9.13
CA LEU A 46 2.41 -0.87 10.02
C LEU A 46 1.02 -0.21 10.01
N ASN A 47 0.98 1.11 9.93
CA ASN A 47 -0.27 1.87 9.94
C ASN A 47 -1.04 1.69 8.62
N ALA A 48 -0.34 1.73 7.48
CA ALA A 48 -0.95 1.50 6.17
C ALA A 48 -1.42 0.04 6.02
N ALA A 49 -0.60 -0.93 6.41
CA ALA A 49 -0.97 -2.34 6.36
C ALA A 49 -2.19 -2.65 7.25
N THR A 50 -2.23 -2.08 8.45
CA THR A 50 -3.36 -2.24 9.38
C THR A 50 -4.65 -1.68 8.80
N GLN A 51 -4.64 -0.44 8.30
CA GLN A 51 -5.83 0.20 7.74
C GLN A 51 -6.34 -0.52 6.47
N LEU A 52 -5.43 -0.98 5.60
CA LEU A 52 -5.82 -1.74 4.41
C LEU A 52 -6.41 -3.11 4.78
N THR A 53 -5.88 -3.76 5.82
CA THR A 53 -6.44 -5.02 6.35
C THR A 53 -7.81 -4.80 6.98
N GLN A 54 -8.00 -3.70 7.72
CA GLN A 54 -9.30 -3.29 8.28
C GLN A 54 -10.34 -2.97 7.20
N ALA A 55 -9.89 -2.54 6.02
CA ALA A 55 -10.75 -2.32 4.85
C ALA A 55 -11.11 -3.60 4.09
N GLU A 56 -10.84 -4.78 4.67
CA GLU A 56 -11.11 -6.10 4.10
C GLU A 56 -10.45 -6.33 2.72
N LEU A 57 -9.37 -5.60 2.43
CA LEU A 57 -8.60 -5.80 1.21
C LEU A 57 -7.73 -7.03 1.37
N SER A 58 -7.93 -8.02 0.50
CA SER A 58 -7.21 -9.29 0.53
C SER A 58 -5.74 -9.11 0.09
N GLY A 59 -4.87 -9.98 0.61
CA GLY A 59 -3.52 -10.13 0.07
C GLY A 59 -2.54 -8.99 0.38
N VAL A 60 -2.76 -8.20 1.44
CA VAL A 60 -1.79 -7.18 1.88
C VAL A 60 -0.51 -7.88 2.40
N ARG A 61 0.61 -7.68 1.69
CA ARG A 61 1.92 -8.23 2.04
C ARG A 61 2.95 -7.09 2.14
N PRO A 62 3.48 -6.80 3.34
CA PRO A 62 4.65 -5.95 3.47
C PRO A 62 5.85 -6.64 2.81
N ARG A 63 6.46 -5.98 1.82
CA ARG A 63 7.82 -6.31 1.37
C ARG A 63 8.78 -5.52 2.25
N TYR A 64 9.34 -6.20 3.24
CA TYR A 64 10.53 -5.70 3.94
C TYR A 64 11.68 -5.70 2.95
N VAL A 65 12.00 -4.53 2.39
CA VAL A 65 13.29 -4.34 1.75
C VAL A 65 14.30 -4.38 2.89
N ARG A 66 14.95 -5.53 3.09
CA ARG A 66 16.11 -5.58 3.99
C ARG A 66 17.09 -4.58 3.42
N ASN A 67 17.22 -3.42 4.07
CA ASN A 67 18.32 -2.51 3.81
C ASN A 67 19.59 -3.18 4.38
N SER A 68 20.10 -4.18 3.67
CA SER A 68 21.47 -4.65 3.80
C SER A 68 22.32 -3.74 2.92
N ALA A 69 22.32 -2.44 3.22
CA ALA A 69 23.46 -1.61 2.85
C ALA A 69 24.66 -2.16 3.63
N ARG A 70 25.65 -2.65 2.88
CA ARG A 70 26.98 -3.04 3.38
C ARG A 70 27.71 -1.84 3.95
#